data_AF-R9BT95-F1
#
_entry.id   AF-R9BT95-F1
#
_cell.length_a   1.000
_cell.length_b   1.000
_cell.length_c   1.000
_cell.angle_alpha   90.00
_cell.angle_beta   90.00
_cell.angle_gamma   90.00
#
_symmetry.space_group_name_H-M   'P 1'
#
loop_
_entity.id
_entity.type
_entity.pdbx_description
1 polymer ?
#
loop_
_entity_poly.entity_id
_entity_poly.type
_entity_poly.pdbx_seq_one_letter_code
_entity_poly.pdbx_strand_id
1 'polypeptide(L)'
;MTDKKVRIQFTILTFCIAYLVSGALIILGHFGYSVYNWVHSVQQFMMNIPFSIYILSPAIASYIVLKKNNKIADFKEWLKTVFYFKNNILPYLFVVSGLALYFLIHIIVSGSREMVLPFYTFFLSLPGCLIIGGLEESGWMYILQPELDKEYGFILSCIFTGVIWFFWHIPLFFIPGTNHGEGLINFWMFAVQLMAFRFFNGAIYKISGKSYVFMCVLFHTMFNAVSPIFGTMTMTWIGTVVANAMIIIVSIVTVGMYNKRKLNKQ
;
A
#
# COMPACT_ATOMS: atom_id res chain seq x y z
N MET A 1 -21.45 17.75 7.74
CA MET A 1 -20.68 17.86 6.48
C MET A 1 -20.43 16.46 5.95
N THR A 2 -20.68 16.19 4.67
CA THR A 2 -20.78 14.80 4.16
C THR A 2 -19.39 14.16 3.98
N ASP A 3 -19.25 12.90 4.37
CA ASP A 3 -18.02 12.11 4.19
C ASP A 3 -17.58 12.08 2.70
N LYS A 4 -18.54 12.15 1.76
CA LYS A 4 -18.29 12.35 0.32
C LYS A 4 -17.40 13.56 -0.01
N LYS A 5 -17.54 14.68 0.70
CA LYS A 5 -16.70 15.89 0.49
C LYS A 5 -15.26 15.63 0.90
N VAL A 6 -15.05 14.94 2.02
CA VAL A 6 -13.72 14.59 2.55
C VAL A 6 -13.01 13.67 1.55
N ARG A 7 -13.69 12.62 1.07
CA ARG A 7 -13.20 11.72 0.02
C ARG A 7 -12.68 12.45 -1.21
N ILE A 8 -13.51 13.34 -1.78
CA ILE A 8 -13.18 14.04 -3.03
C ILE A 8 -11.99 14.96 -2.82
N GLN A 9 -11.97 15.73 -1.73
CA GLN A 9 -10.84 16.62 -1.41
C GLN A 9 -9.54 15.84 -1.22
N PHE A 10 -9.62 14.71 -0.52
CA PHE A 10 -8.49 13.81 -0.32
C PHE A 10 -7.94 13.28 -1.65
N THR A 11 -8.80 12.71 -2.50
CA THR A 11 -8.36 12.15 -3.79
C THR A 11 -7.76 13.22 -4.69
N ILE A 12 -8.39 14.40 -4.80
CA ILE A 12 -7.86 15.51 -5.62
C ILE A 12 -6.49 15.96 -5.09
N LEU A 13 -6.38 16.26 -3.80
CA LEU A 13 -5.13 16.77 -3.23
C LEU A 13 -3.99 15.74 -3.34
N THR A 14 -4.29 14.46 -3.12
CA THR A 14 -3.34 13.36 -3.29
C THR A 14 -2.81 13.33 -4.71
N PHE A 15 -3.68 13.35 -5.72
CA PHE A 15 -3.27 13.35 -7.13
C PHE A 15 -2.53 14.62 -7.54
N CYS A 16 -2.94 15.79 -7.06
CA CYS A 16 -2.23 17.04 -7.34
C CYS A 16 -0.79 16.98 -6.84
N ILE A 17 -0.56 16.62 -5.57
CA ILE A 17 0.80 16.48 -5.03
C ILE A 17 1.56 15.42 -5.83
N ALA A 18 0.93 14.26 -6.05
CA ALA A 18 1.57 13.13 -6.69
C ALA A 18 2.05 13.45 -8.12
N TYR A 19 1.16 13.98 -8.97
CA TYR A 19 1.43 14.22 -10.38
C TYR A 19 2.32 15.46 -10.59
N LEU A 20 2.21 16.49 -9.75
CA LEU A 20 3.11 17.65 -9.82
C LEU A 20 4.55 17.24 -9.48
N VAL A 21 4.74 16.49 -8.39
CA VAL A 21 6.07 16.09 -7.93
C VAL A 21 6.66 15.05 -8.89
N SER A 22 5.92 13.99 -9.21
CA SER A 22 6.41 12.96 -10.15
C SER A 22 6.68 13.53 -11.55
N GLY A 23 5.82 14.42 -12.06
CA GLY A 23 6.05 15.11 -13.34
C GLY A 23 7.35 15.89 -13.35
N ALA A 24 7.66 16.63 -12.28
CA ALA A 24 8.94 17.31 -12.12
C ALA A 24 10.11 16.32 -12.10
N LEU A 25 10.00 15.19 -11.38
CA LEU A 25 11.05 14.18 -11.32
C LEU A 25 11.32 13.50 -12.66
N ILE A 26 10.26 13.22 -13.45
CA ILE A 26 10.37 12.67 -14.80
C ILE A 26 11.13 13.65 -15.70
N ILE A 27 10.78 14.93 -15.67
CA ILE A 27 11.47 15.98 -16.44
C ILE A 27 12.93 16.09 -16.02
N LEU A 28 13.21 16.16 -14.72
CA LEU A 28 14.58 16.21 -14.19
C LEU A 28 15.38 14.96 -14.56
N GLY A 29 14.72 13.83 -14.77
CA GLY A 29 15.31 12.60 -15.27
C GLY A 29 16.07 12.79 -16.59
N HIS A 30 15.56 13.62 -17.49
CA HIS A 30 16.24 13.97 -18.75
C HIS A 30 17.52 14.80 -18.54
N PHE A 31 17.70 15.37 -17.35
CA PHE A 31 18.88 16.15 -16.95
C PHE A 31 19.79 15.37 -15.97
N GLY A 32 19.61 14.05 -15.84
CA GLY A 32 20.47 13.18 -15.04
C GLY A 32 20.03 12.98 -13.59
N TYR A 33 18.84 13.43 -13.20
CA TYR A 33 18.25 13.06 -11.91
C TYR A 33 17.88 11.56 -11.90
N SER A 34 18.08 10.89 -10.77
CA SER A 34 17.68 9.51 -10.56
C SER A 34 17.34 9.26 -9.09
N VAL A 35 16.40 8.35 -8.85
CA VAL A 35 16.05 7.85 -7.51
C VAL A 35 16.93 6.65 -7.17
N TYR A 36 17.31 6.52 -5.90
CA TYR A 36 18.17 5.44 -5.44
C TYR A 36 17.41 4.47 -4.54
N ASN A 37 17.31 3.20 -4.95
CA ASN A 37 16.70 2.14 -4.13
C ASN A 37 17.53 1.85 -2.87
N TRP A 38 18.87 2.00 -2.96
CA TRP A 38 19.80 1.90 -1.84
C TRP A 38 20.59 3.20 -1.70
N VAL A 39 20.60 3.75 -0.49
CA VAL A 39 21.23 5.04 -0.20
C VAL A 39 22.58 4.79 0.46
N HIS A 40 23.65 5.19 -0.21
CA HIS A 40 25.04 5.05 0.23
C HIS A 40 25.71 6.39 0.54
N SER A 41 25.06 7.51 0.22
CA SER A 41 25.57 8.86 0.48
C SER A 41 24.47 9.84 0.87
N VAL A 42 24.86 10.94 1.53
CA VAL A 42 23.94 12.04 1.86
C VAL A 42 23.35 12.68 0.60
N GLN A 43 24.12 12.73 -0.50
CA GLN A 43 23.62 13.23 -1.78
C GLN A 43 22.46 12.37 -2.30
N GLN A 44 22.62 11.04 -2.33
CA GLN A 44 21.56 10.12 -2.76
C GLN A 44 20.33 10.23 -1.84
N PHE A 45 20.55 10.39 -0.53
CA PHE A 45 19.47 10.64 0.41
C PHE A 45 18.68 11.91 0.05
N MET A 46 19.37 13.03 -0.19
CA MET A 46 18.75 14.29 -0.57
C MET A 46 18.01 14.20 -1.91
N MET A 47 18.57 13.46 -2.88
CA MET A 47 17.92 13.21 -4.17
C MET A 47 16.61 12.42 -4.01
N ASN A 48 16.48 11.55 -2.99
CA ASN A 48 15.24 10.80 -2.75
C ASN A 48 14.15 11.60 -2.01
N ILE A 49 14.45 12.80 -1.47
CA ILE A 49 13.46 13.59 -0.71
C ILE A 49 12.23 13.94 -1.56
N PRO A 50 12.36 14.50 -2.79
CA PRO A 50 11.20 14.79 -3.61
C PRO A 50 10.42 13.51 -3.98
N PHE A 51 11.10 12.40 -4.23
CA PHE A 51 10.44 11.11 -4.46
C PHE A 51 9.61 10.66 -3.25
N SER A 52 10.10 10.89 -2.02
CA SER A 52 9.34 10.61 -0.82
C SER A 52 8.10 11.49 -0.69
N ILE A 53 8.11 12.75 -1.17
CA ILE A 53 6.92 13.61 -1.20
C ILE A 53 5.86 13.06 -2.17
N TYR A 54 6.27 12.55 -3.33
CA TYR A 54 5.37 11.85 -4.26
C TYR A 54 4.69 10.67 -3.57
N ILE A 55 5.46 9.77 -2.98
CA ILE A 55 4.93 8.56 -2.33
C ILE A 55 4.09 8.90 -1.10
N LEU A 56 4.51 9.88 -0.30
CA LEU A 56 3.77 10.34 0.90
C LEU A 56 2.57 11.24 0.57
N SER A 57 2.27 11.50 -0.70
CA SER A 57 1.14 12.35 -1.08
C SER A 57 -0.20 11.94 -0.45
N PRO A 58 -0.55 10.64 -0.26
CA PRO A 58 -1.78 10.27 0.44
C PRO A 58 -1.70 10.59 1.94
N ALA A 59 -0.54 10.41 2.59
CA ALA A 59 -0.35 10.74 4.00
C ALA A 59 -0.45 12.24 4.26
N ILE A 60 0.20 13.05 3.40
CA ILE A 60 0.16 14.51 3.45
C ILE A 60 -1.27 14.99 3.23
N ALA A 61 -1.94 14.48 2.18
CA ALA A 61 -3.30 14.86 1.86
C ALA A 61 -4.29 14.46 2.96
N SER A 62 -4.12 13.28 3.58
CA SER A 62 -5.02 12.83 4.64
C SER A 62 -4.95 13.74 5.86
N TYR A 63 -3.74 14.09 6.32
CA TYR A 63 -3.55 15.04 7.41
C TYR A 63 -4.20 16.40 7.11
N ILE A 64 -3.89 17.00 5.96
CA ILE A 64 -4.39 18.33 5.57
C ILE A 64 -5.92 18.33 5.49
N VAL A 65 -6.50 17.33 4.81
CA VAL A 65 -7.95 17.28 4.60
C VAL A 65 -8.69 16.97 5.91
N LEU A 66 -8.21 16.03 6.72
CA LEU A 66 -8.84 15.73 8.01
C LEU A 66 -8.80 16.94 8.95
N LYS A 67 -7.65 17.64 9.02
CA LYS A 67 -7.50 18.85 9.83
C LYS A 67 -8.39 19.99 9.33
N LYS A 68 -8.40 20.25 8.02
CA LYS A 68 -9.24 21.29 7.39
C LYS A 68 -10.74 21.06 7.60
N ASN A 69 -11.17 19.81 7.67
CA ASN A 69 -12.57 19.44 7.86
C ASN A 69 -12.92 19.14 9.34
N ASN A 70 -12.05 19.51 10.30
CA ASN A 70 -12.24 19.32 11.74
C ASN A 70 -12.53 17.86 12.15
N LYS A 71 -11.97 16.88 11.42
CA LYS A 71 -12.09 15.45 11.73
C LYS A 71 -11.01 14.99 12.72
N ILE A 72 -9.95 15.78 12.88
CA ILE A 72 -8.86 15.61 13.86
C ILE A 72 -8.49 16.98 14.44
N ALA A 73 -8.03 17.00 15.69
CA ALA A 73 -7.59 18.19 16.39
C ALA A 73 -6.18 18.61 15.97
N ASP A 74 -5.24 17.67 15.80
CA ASP A 74 -3.85 17.99 15.49
C ASP A 74 -3.09 16.80 14.86
N PHE A 75 -1.80 17.01 14.62
CA PHE A 75 -0.91 15.97 14.07
C PHE A 75 -0.72 14.78 15.03
N LYS A 76 -0.77 15.02 16.35
CA LYS A 76 -0.64 13.97 17.36
C LYS A 76 -1.86 13.05 17.34
N GLU A 77 -3.07 13.58 17.15
CA GLU A 77 -4.27 12.77 16.98
C GLU A 77 -4.21 11.94 15.70
N TRP A 78 -3.76 12.53 14.58
CA TRP A 78 -3.54 11.80 13.33
C TRP A 78 -2.57 10.62 13.54
N LEU A 79 -1.42 10.87 14.16
CA LEU A 79 -0.44 9.81 14.48
C LEU A 79 -1.04 8.74 15.39
N LYS A 80 -1.82 9.11 16.41
CA LYS A 80 -2.48 8.15 17.31
C LYS A 80 -3.43 7.23 16.56
N THR A 81 -4.13 7.70 15.53
CA THR A 81 -5.01 6.86 14.72
C THR A 81 -4.23 5.99 13.76
N VAL A 82 -3.26 6.57 13.04
CA VAL A 82 -2.42 5.84 12.07
C VAL A 82 -1.63 4.71 12.76
N PHE A 83 -1.10 4.97 13.95
CA PHE A 83 -0.31 4.02 14.74
C PHE A 83 -1.11 3.38 15.89
N TYR A 84 -2.43 3.27 15.76
CA TYR A 84 -3.25 2.56 16.73
C TYR A 84 -3.05 1.04 16.62
N PHE A 85 -2.06 0.50 17.33
CA PHE A 85 -1.70 -0.92 17.27
C PHE A 85 -2.53 -1.84 18.20
N LYS A 86 -3.19 -1.30 19.22
CA LYS A 86 -3.87 -2.13 20.23
C LYS A 86 -5.01 -2.95 19.61
N ASN A 87 -4.84 -4.28 19.57
CA ASN A 87 -5.86 -5.24 19.13
C ASN A 87 -5.54 -6.64 19.69
N ASN A 88 -6.47 -7.59 19.51
CA ASN A 88 -6.17 -9.01 19.70
C ASN A 88 -5.22 -9.53 18.60
N ILE A 89 -4.71 -10.75 18.76
CA ILE A 89 -3.69 -11.33 17.90
C ILE A 89 -4.19 -11.70 16.48
N LEU A 90 -5.51 -11.80 16.25
CA LEU A 90 -6.05 -12.36 15.02
C LEU A 90 -5.72 -11.53 13.77
N PRO A 91 -5.85 -10.18 13.74
CA PRO A 91 -5.48 -9.40 12.57
C PRO A 91 -3.99 -9.44 12.25
N TYR A 92 -3.13 -9.53 13.28
CA TYR A 92 -1.69 -9.69 13.09
C TYR A 92 -1.36 -11.03 12.42
N LEU A 93 -1.96 -12.13 12.90
CA LEU A 93 -1.81 -13.44 12.27
C LEU A 93 -2.35 -13.42 10.84
N PHE A 94 -3.46 -12.72 10.60
CA PHE A 94 -4.01 -12.57 9.26
C PHE A 94 -3.01 -11.87 8.32
N VAL A 95 -2.43 -10.74 8.73
CA VAL A 95 -1.38 -10.03 7.97
C VAL A 95 -0.19 -10.94 7.66
N VAL A 96 0.37 -11.60 8.68
CA VAL A 96 1.53 -12.49 8.51
C VAL A 96 1.18 -13.67 7.60
N SER A 97 0.00 -14.27 7.78
CA SER A 97 -0.45 -15.40 6.96
C SER A 97 -0.70 -15.01 5.50
N GLY A 98 -1.20 -13.79 5.23
CA GLY A 98 -1.39 -13.29 3.87
C GLY A 98 -0.07 -13.08 3.15
N LEU A 99 0.93 -12.51 3.83
CA LEU A 99 2.29 -12.38 3.29
C LEU A 99 2.90 -13.76 3.02
N ALA A 100 2.85 -14.66 4.00
CA ALA A 100 3.37 -16.02 3.84
C ALA A 100 2.69 -16.73 2.65
N LEU A 101 1.36 -16.68 2.55
CA LEU A 101 0.60 -17.25 1.44
C LEU A 101 1.05 -16.68 0.09
N TYR A 102 1.15 -15.36 -0.02
CA TYR A 102 1.54 -14.68 -1.26
C TYR A 102 2.92 -15.15 -1.74
N PHE A 103 3.94 -15.07 -0.89
CA PHE A 103 5.31 -15.42 -1.27
C PHE A 103 5.51 -16.94 -1.43
N LEU A 104 4.86 -17.77 -0.61
CA LEU A 104 4.92 -19.23 -0.76
C LEU A 104 4.35 -19.69 -2.10
N ILE A 105 3.26 -19.09 -2.59
CA ILE A 105 2.72 -19.41 -3.92
C ILE A 105 3.75 -19.09 -5.00
N HIS A 106 4.40 -17.92 -4.93
CA HIS A 106 5.46 -17.57 -5.88
C HIS A 106 6.65 -18.53 -5.82
N ILE A 107 7.07 -18.97 -4.62
CA ILE A 107 8.13 -19.97 -4.44
C ILE A 107 7.73 -21.30 -5.08
N ILE A 108 6.50 -21.77 -4.82
CA ILE A 108 6.00 -23.05 -5.35
C ILE A 108 5.88 -23.00 -6.88
N VAL A 109 5.33 -21.92 -7.44
CA VAL A 109 5.07 -21.79 -8.88
C VAL A 109 6.35 -21.55 -9.67
N SER A 110 7.28 -20.73 -9.15
CA SER A 110 8.55 -20.48 -9.82
C SER A 110 9.54 -21.65 -9.72
N GLY A 111 9.37 -22.52 -8.72
CA GLY A 111 10.31 -23.61 -8.41
C GLY A 111 11.65 -23.13 -7.85
N SER A 112 11.88 -21.82 -7.77
CA SER A 112 13.09 -21.23 -7.23
C SER A 112 12.99 -21.04 -5.72
N ARG A 113 14.11 -21.25 -5.02
CA ARG A 113 14.25 -20.99 -3.58
C ARG A 113 15.38 -20.01 -3.27
N GLU A 114 15.98 -19.41 -4.30
CA GLU A 114 17.10 -18.49 -4.17
C GLU A 114 16.66 -17.10 -3.72
N MET A 115 17.02 -16.72 -2.49
CA MET A 115 16.83 -15.35 -2.05
C MET A 115 17.82 -14.43 -2.77
N VAL A 116 17.32 -13.35 -3.37
CA VAL A 116 18.14 -12.31 -4.02
C VAL A 116 18.95 -11.53 -2.98
N LEU A 117 18.33 -11.31 -1.81
CA LEU A 117 18.96 -10.62 -0.68
C LEU A 117 18.88 -11.49 0.57
N PRO A 118 19.87 -11.41 1.47
CA PRO A 118 19.80 -12.11 2.75
C PRO A 118 18.57 -11.72 3.57
N PHE A 119 17.94 -12.66 4.27
CA PHE A 119 16.71 -12.38 5.02
C PHE A 119 16.82 -11.25 6.05
N TYR A 120 18.01 -10.98 6.60
CA TYR A 120 18.19 -9.86 7.54
C TYR A 120 17.88 -8.49 6.92
N THR A 121 17.93 -8.34 5.58
CA THR A 121 17.55 -7.10 4.89
C THR A 121 16.08 -6.77 5.10
N PHE A 122 15.23 -7.77 5.39
CA PHE A 122 13.84 -7.55 5.79
C PHE A 122 13.76 -6.52 6.93
N PHE A 123 14.50 -6.77 8.02
CA PHE A 123 14.48 -5.92 9.20
C PHE A 123 15.11 -4.55 8.93
N LEU A 124 16.18 -4.50 8.14
CA LEU A 124 16.85 -3.25 7.77
C LEU A 124 15.97 -2.35 6.88
N SER A 125 15.14 -2.93 6.03
CA SER A 125 14.26 -2.20 5.12
C SER A 125 12.99 -1.66 5.79
N LEU A 126 12.57 -2.18 6.94
CA LEU A 126 11.31 -1.79 7.60
C LEU A 126 11.14 -0.27 7.81
N PRO A 127 12.13 0.49 8.31
CA PRO A 127 11.97 1.93 8.52
C PRO A 127 11.78 2.67 7.20
N GLY A 128 12.55 2.32 6.17
CA GLY A 128 12.41 2.88 4.83
C GLY A 128 11.03 2.56 4.27
N CYS A 129 10.66 1.28 4.20
CA CYS A 129 9.38 0.80 3.67
C CYS A 129 8.15 1.33 4.41
N LEU A 130 8.28 1.68 5.70
CA LEU A 130 7.22 2.37 6.44
C LEU A 130 6.99 3.76 5.83
N ILE A 131 8.06 4.52 5.56
CA ILE A 131 7.97 5.86 4.98
C ILE A 131 7.58 5.82 3.50
N ILE A 132 8.24 4.99 2.70
CA ILE A 132 8.06 4.94 1.23
C ILE A 132 7.02 3.90 0.77
N GLY A 133 6.06 3.55 1.62
CA GLY A 133 4.95 2.66 1.23
C GLY A 133 3.91 2.50 2.32
N GLY A 134 4.32 2.07 3.51
CA GLY A 134 3.41 1.85 4.63
C GLY A 134 2.50 3.05 4.94
N LEU A 135 3.08 4.25 5.00
CA LEU A 135 2.36 5.49 5.29
C LEU A 135 1.36 5.90 4.19
N GLU A 136 1.39 5.33 2.99
CA GLU A 136 0.32 5.56 2.00
C GLU A 136 -1.06 5.17 2.57
N GLU A 137 -1.11 4.08 3.35
CA GLU A 137 -2.36 3.58 3.93
C GLU A 137 -2.98 4.54 4.96
N SER A 138 -2.19 5.49 5.49
CA SER A 138 -2.71 6.58 6.33
C SER A 138 -3.65 7.54 5.57
N GLY A 139 -3.68 7.49 4.24
CA GLY A 139 -4.69 8.14 3.41
C GLY A 139 -5.72 7.16 2.87
N TRP A 140 -5.26 6.11 2.19
CA TRP A 140 -6.15 5.15 1.53
C TRP A 140 -7.10 4.45 2.50
N MET A 141 -6.58 4.02 3.66
CA MET A 141 -7.36 3.30 4.65
C MET A 141 -7.94 4.20 5.72
N TYR A 142 -7.43 5.41 5.92
CA TYR A 142 -8.05 6.34 6.88
C TYR A 142 -9.28 7.04 6.28
N ILE A 143 -9.27 7.32 4.97
CA ILE A 143 -10.34 8.09 4.31
C ILE A 143 -11.01 7.25 3.23
N LEU A 144 -10.29 6.93 2.14
CA LEU A 144 -10.89 6.53 0.88
C LEU A 144 -11.66 5.20 0.93
N GLN A 145 -10.96 4.10 1.25
CA GLN A 145 -11.53 2.75 1.14
C GLN A 145 -12.66 2.50 2.16
N PRO A 146 -12.56 2.91 3.45
CA PRO A 146 -13.68 2.76 4.38
C PRO A 146 -14.92 3.55 3.99
N GLU A 147 -14.76 4.76 3.43
CA GLU A 147 -15.90 5.55 2.98
C GLU A 147 -16.58 4.93 1.76
N LEU A 148 -15.80 4.37 0.82
CA LEU A 148 -16.34 3.60 -0.31
C LEU A 148 -17.01 2.30 0.15
N ASP A 149 -16.48 1.62 1.16
CA ASP A 149 -17.09 0.40 1.71
C ASP A 149 -18.43 0.68 2.40
N LYS A 150 -18.56 1.81 3.11
CA LYS A 150 -19.84 2.23 3.70
C LYS A 150 -20.90 2.52 2.64
N GLU A 151 -20.51 3.04 1.48
CA GLU A 151 -21.43 3.45 0.41
C GLU A 151 -21.76 2.31 -0.56
N TYR A 152 -20.79 1.47 -0.91
CA TYR A 152 -20.91 0.48 -1.99
C TYR A 152 -20.64 -0.97 -1.55
N GLY A 153 -20.26 -1.18 -0.29
CA GLY A 153 -19.88 -2.49 0.24
C GLY A 153 -18.47 -2.94 -0.16
N PHE A 154 -18.11 -4.13 0.33
CA PHE A 154 -16.73 -4.62 0.29
C PHE A 154 -16.17 -4.73 -1.13
N ILE A 155 -16.86 -5.45 -2.04
CA ILE A 155 -16.34 -5.74 -3.39
C ILE A 155 -16.11 -4.45 -4.18
N LEU A 156 -17.11 -3.58 -4.27
CA LEU A 156 -17.02 -2.34 -5.03
C LEU A 156 -16.02 -1.35 -4.42
N SER A 157 -15.90 -1.31 -3.08
CA SER A 157 -14.87 -0.47 -2.44
C SER A 157 -13.46 -0.90 -2.81
N CYS A 158 -13.20 -2.21 -2.91
CA CYS A 158 -11.89 -2.74 -3.30
C CYS A 158 -11.58 -2.42 -4.76
N ILE A 159 -12.57 -2.59 -5.66
CA ILE A 159 -12.42 -2.27 -7.09
C ILE A 159 -12.14 -0.78 -7.28
N PHE A 160 -12.98 0.11 -6.72
CA PHE A 160 -12.81 1.56 -6.90
C PHE A 160 -11.51 2.07 -6.29
N THR A 161 -11.18 1.66 -5.06
CA THR A 161 -9.91 2.06 -4.43
C THR A 161 -8.74 1.51 -5.24
N GLY A 162 -8.84 0.30 -5.77
CA GLY A 162 -7.84 -0.32 -6.62
C GLY A 162 -7.56 0.50 -7.87
N VAL A 163 -8.60 0.82 -8.63
CA VAL A 163 -8.48 1.63 -9.84
C VAL A 163 -7.85 2.99 -9.52
N ILE A 164 -8.30 3.66 -8.46
CA ILE A 164 -7.73 4.95 -8.04
C ILE A 164 -6.23 4.80 -7.68
N TRP A 165 -5.87 3.76 -6.92
CA TRP A 165 -4.49 3.53 -6.50
C TRP A 165 -3.57 3.14 -7.67
N PHE A 166 -4.10 2.42 -8.65
CA PHE A 166 -3.43 2.12 -9.91
C PHE A 166 -3.12 3.39 -10.69
N PHE A 167 -4.10 4.28 -10.88
CA PHE A 167 -3.85 5.55 -11.56
C PHE A 167 -2.80 6.40 -10.83
N TRP A 168 -2.86 6.46 -9.49
CA TRP A 168 -1.88 7.17 -8.68
C TRP A 168 -0.43 6.65 -8.88
N HIS A 169 -0.27 5.36 -9.15
CA HIS A 169 1.01 4.72 -9.40
C HIS A 169 1.57 4.90 -10.82
N ILE A 170 0.77 5.33 -11.80
CA ILE A 170 1.22 5.41 -13.20
C ILE A 170 2.53 6.22 -13.35
N PRO A 171 2.69 7.41 -12.75
CA PRO A 171 3.92 8.18 -12.88
C PRO A 171 5.18 7.45 -12.40
N LEU A 172 5.05 6.51 -11.44
CA LEU A 172 6.17 5.74 -10.90
C LEU A 172 6.95 4.99 -11.99
N PHE A 173 6.27 4.53 -13.04
CA PHE A 173 6.87 3.80 -14.17
C PHE A 173 7.68 4.68 -15.13
N PHE A 174 7.72 5.98 -14.90
CA PHE A 174 8.46 6.93 -15.75
C PHE A 174 9.56 7.65 -14.97
N ILE A 175 9.68 7.43 -13.65
CA ILE A 175 10.71 8.06 -12.81
C ILE A 175 12.01 7.21 -12.88
N PRO A 176 13.13 7.78 -13.38
CA PRO A 176 14.40 7.07 -13.46
C PRO A 176 14.93 6.60 -12.09
N GLY A 177 15.58 5.43 -12.08
CA GLY A 177 16.17 4.84 -10.87
C GLY A 177 15.19 4.05 -9.99
N THR A 178 13.87 4.16 -10.24
CA THR A 178 12.89 3.28 -9.59
C THR A 178 12.87 1.91 -10.28
N ASN A 179 12.63 0.83 -9.53
CA ASN A 179 12.48 -0.51 -10.13
C ASN A 179 11.42 -0.58 -11.24
N HIS A 180 10.43 0.32 -11.18
CA HIS A 180 9.36 0.43 -12.18
C HIS A 180 9.86 1.13 -13.45
N GLY A 181 10.54 2.27 -13.32
CA GLY A 181 11.14 3.01 -14.45
C GLY A 181 12.25 2.25 -15.15
N GLU A 182 13.02 1.43 -14.42
CA GLU A 182 14.07 0.57 -14.98
C GLU A 182 13.52 -0.73 -15.61
N GLY A 183 12.20 -0.94 -15.61
CA GLY A 183 11.57 -2.12 -16.24
C GLY A 183 11.74 -3.44 -15.49
N LEU A 184 12.20 -3.41 -14.22
CA LEU A 184 12.34 -4.61 -13.39
C LEU A 184 10.99 -5.15 -12.90
N ILE A 185 9.96 -4.29 -12.89
CA ILE A 185 8.59 -4.64 -12.51
C ILE A 185 7.69 -4.48 -13.73
N ASN A 186 7.01 -5.56 -14.13
CA ASN A 186 6.07 -5.50 -15.24
C ASN A 186 4.82 -4.69 -14.87
N PHE A 187 4.47 -3.70 -15.69
CA PHE A 187 3.34 -2.79 -15.47
C PHE A 187 2.00 -3.50 -15.22
N TRP A 188 1.68 -4.50 -16.02
CA TRP A 188 0.39 -5.19 -15.91
C TRP A 188 0.36 -6.20 -14.76
N MET A 189 1.48 -6.87 -14.46
CA MET A 189 1.59 -7.70 -13.26
C MET A 189 1.39 -6.84 -12.00
N PHE A 190 1.99 -5.65 -11.98
CA PHE A 190 1.81 -4.68 -10.90
C PHE A 190 0.35 -4.27 -10.76
N ALA A 191 -0.33 -3.91 -11.87
CA ALA A 191 -1.75 -3.56 -11.84
C ALA A 191 -2.63 -4.67 -11.23
N VAL A 192 -2.38 -5.94 -11.58
CA VAL A 192 -3.07 -7.11 -10.99
C VAL A 192 -2.80 -7.21 -9.49
N GLN A 193 -1.54 -7.01 -9.08
CA GLN A 193 -1.16 -7.02 -7.66
C GLN A 193 -1.87 -5.94 -6.85
N LEU A 194 -1.94 -4.72 -7.39
CA LEU A 194 -2.64 -3.62 -6.71
C LEU A 194 -4.09 -3.97 -6.41
N MET A 195 -4.78 -4.68 -7.32
CA MET A 195 -6.17 -5.10 -7.10
C MET A 195 -6.27 -6.06 -5.93
N ALA A 196 -5.48 -7.13 -5.93
CA ALA A 196 -5.51 -8.12 -4.86
C ALA A 196 -5.21 -7.50 -3.49
N PHE A 197 -4.28 -6.55 -3.43
CA PHE A 197 -3.94 -5.89 -2.17
C PHE A 197 -5.04 -4.97 -1.66
N ARG A 198 -5.83 -4.34 -2.54
CA ARG A 198 -7.02 -3.63 -2.08
C ARG A 198 -8.08 -4.56 -1.51
N PHE A 199 -8.27 -5.76 -2.07
CA PHE A 199 -9.11 -6.78 -1.46
C PHE A 199 -8.59 -7.20 -0.08
N PHE A 200 -7.28 -7.42 0.04
CA PHE A 200 -6.66 -7.82 1.30
C PHE A 200 -6.74 -6.73 2.37
N ASN A 201 -6.41 -5.48 2.04
CA ASN A 201 -6.56 -4.32 2.92
C ASN A 201 -8.03 -4.10 3.32
N GLY A 202 -8.97 -4.31 2.41
CA GLY A 202 -10.39 -4.27 2.72
C GLY A 202 -10.81 -5.35 3.73
N ALA A 203 -10.26 -6.57 3.61
CA ALA A 203 -10.49 -7.65 4.57
C ALA A 203 -9.87 -7.34 5.93
N ILE A 204 -8.62 -6.85 5.96
CA ILE A 204 -7.97 -6.31 7.16
C ILE A 204 -8.89 -5.28 7.82
N TYR A 205 -9.43 -4.33 7.05
CA TYR A 205 -10.34 -3.31 7.56
C TYR A 205 -11.57 -3.88 8.26
N LYS A 206 -12.20 -4.91 7.69
CA LYS A 206 -13.38 -5.54 8.31
C LYS A 206 -13.07 -6.20 9.64
N ILE A 207 -11.91 -6.86 9.76
CA ILE A 207 -11.59 -7.69 10.93
C ILE A 207 -10.78 -6.97 12.03
N SER A 208 -10.25 -5.79 11.74
CA SER A 208 -9.24 -5.13 12.61
C SER A 208 -9.80 -4.09 13.60
N GLY A 209 -11.13 -3.89 13.65
CA GLY A 209 -11.75 -2.95 14.58
C GLY A 209 -11.11 -1.57 14.49
N LYS A 210 -10.72 -0.94 15.62
CA LYS A 210 -10.10 0.41 15.60
C LYS A 210 -8.68 0.46 15.01
N SER A 211 -8.00 -0.68 14.85
CA SER A 211 -6.59 -0.73 14.42
C SER A 211 -6.41 -0.88 12.91
N TYR A 212 -7.48 -0.83 12.10
CA TYR A 212 -7.39 -1.17 10.68
C TYR A 212 -6.36 -0.35 9.90
N VAL A 213 -6.18 0.95 10.21
CA VAL A 213 -5.19 1.79 9.52
C VAL A 213 -3.80 1.22 9.78
N PHE A 214 -3.45 1.01 11.06
CA PHE A 214 -2.17 0.45 11.45
C PHE A 214 -1.93 -0.94 10.85
N MET A 215 -2.94 -1.82 10.81
CA MET A 215 -2.78 -3.16 10.23
C MET A 215 -2.49 -3.12 8.72
N CYS A 216 -3.10 -2.19 7.98
CA CYS A 216 -2.81 -2.01 6.57
C CYS A 216 -1.42 -1.38 6.36
N VAL A 217 -1.05 -0.39 7.18
CA VAL A 217 0.31 0.18 7.22
C VAL A 217 1.34 -0.94 7.46
N LEU A 218 1.10 -1.81 8.43
CA LEU A 218 1.96 -2.94 8.77
C LEU A 218 2.09 -3.92 7.61
N PHE A 219 0.96 -4.35 7.01
CA PHE A 219 0.96 -5.24 5.85
C PHE A 219 1.77 -4.66 4.68
N HIS A 220 1.49 -3.42 4.29
CA HIS A 220 2.17 -2.77 3.16
C HIS A 220 3.67 -2.57 3.46
N THR A 221 4.02 -2.14 4.68
CA THR A 221 5.43 -2.02 5.11
C THR A 221 6.17 -3.35 5.00
N MET A 222 5.59 -4.43 5.55
CA MET A 222 6.20 -5.75 5.53
C MET A 222 6.29 -6.33 4.11
N PHE A 223 5.27 -6.11 3.28
CA PHE A 223 5.28 -6.52 1.88
C PHE A 223 6.43 -5.87 1.11
N ASN A 224 6.58 -4.55 1.23
CA ASN A 224 7.67 -3.82 0.56
C ASN A 224 9.04 -4.21 1.11
N ALA A 225 9.15 -4.55 2.39
CA ALA A 225 10.41 -4.98 2.99
C ALA A 225 10.84 -6.39 2.55
N VAL A 226 9.88 -7.29 2.31
CA VAL A 226 10.16 -8.68 1.91
C VAL A 226 10.22 -8.88 0.40
N SER A 227 9.56 -8.02 -0.40
CA SER A 227 9.53 -8.15 -1.86
C SER A 227 10.93 -8.17 -2.51
N PRO A 228 11.90 -7.30 -2.15
CA PRO A 228 13.25 -7.33 -2.70
C PRO A 228 14.02 -8.63 -2.40
N ILE A 229 13.72 -9.32 -1.30
CA ILE A 229 14.35 -10.61 -0.94
C ILE A 229 13.97 -11.70 -1.95
N PHE A 230 12.73 -11.66 -2.46
CA PHE A 230 12.19 -12.64 -3.40
C PHE A 230 11.99 -12.08 -4.82
N GLY A 231 12.65 -10.97 -5.15
CA GLY A 231 12.32 -10.14 -6.32
C GLY A 231 12.18 -10.91 -7.63
N THR A 232 13.15 -11.77 -7.95
CA THR A 232 13.17 -12.56 -9.20
C THR A 232 12.03 -13.58 -9.30
N MET A 233 11.54 -14.11 -8.16
CA MET A 233 10.48 -15.14 -8.12
C MET A 233 9.09 -14.55 -8.32
N THR A 234 8.92 -13.28 -7.96
CA THR A 234 7.63 -12.60 -8.01
C THR A 234 7.24 -12.14 -9.42
N MET A 235 8.16 -12.20 -10.38
CA MET A 235 7.99 -11.65 -11.74
C MET A 235 7.63 -12.70 -12.80
N THR A 236 6.80 -13.67 -12.44
CA THR A 236 6.21 -14.63 -13.39
C THR A 236 4.71 -14.41 -13.50
N TRP A 237 4.17 -14.52 -14.72
CA TRP A 237 2.72 -14.33 -14.95
C TRP A 237 1.88 -15.36 -14.19
N ILE A 238 2.29 -16.63 -14.23
CA ILE A 238 1.57 -17.71 -13.54
C ILE A 238 1.58 -17.45 -12.03
N GLY A 239 2.74 -17.17 -11.44
CA GLY A 239 2.85 -16.88 -10.01
C GLY A 239 2.02 -15.68 -9.61
N THR A 240 2.07 -14.60 -10.40
CA THR A 240 1.27 -13.39 -10.20
C THR A 240 -0.22 -13.70 -10.21
N VAL A 241 -0.72 -14.37 -11.24
CA VAL A 241 -2.17 -14.67 -11.34
C VAL A 241 -2.63 -15.56 -10.18
N VAL A 242 -1.89 -16.63 -9.87
CA VAL A 242 -2.28 -17.58 -8.82
C VAL A 242 -2.20 -16.92 -7.43
N ALA A 243 -1.11 -16.23 -7.09
CA ALA A 243 -0.94 -15.61 -5.78
C ALA A 243 -2.02 -14.54 -5.54
N ASN A 244 -2.26 -13.68 -6.53
CA ASN A 244 -3.24 -12.60 -6.42
C ASN A 244 -4.68 -13.13 -6.38
N ALA A 245 -5.02 -14.15 -7.17
CA ALA A 245 -6.32 -14.82 -7.08
C ALA A 245 -6.55 -15.41 -5.69
N MET A 246 -5.55 -16.08 -5.11
CA MET A 246 -5.66 -16.66 -3.77
C MET A 246 -5.82 -15.60 -2.69
N ILE A 247 -5.11 -14.47 -2.78
CA ILE A 247 -5.31 -13.34 -1.86
C ILE A 247 -6.73 -12.78 -1.96
N ILE A 248 -7.28 -12.62 -3.17
CA ILE A 248 -8.66 -12.17 -3.36
C ILE A 248 -9.65 -13.16 -2.75
N ILE A 249 -9.50 -14.46 -3.02
CA ILE A 249 -10.37 -15.52 -2.49
C ILE A 249 -10.35 -15.52 -0.96
N VAL A 250 -9.16 -15.53 -0.34
CA VAL A 250 -9.01 -15.50 1.13
C VAL A 250 -9.67 -14.25 1.71
N SER A 251 -9.52 -13.10 1.04
CA SER A 251 -10.14 -11.84 1.46
C SER A 251 -11.67 -11.92 1.45
N ILE A 252 -12.26 -12.41 0.36
CA ILE A 252 -13.71 -12.56 0.21
C ILE A 252 -14.26 -13.55 1.24
N VAL A 253 -13.62 -14.72 1.39
CA VAL A 253 -14.03 -15.74 2.37
C VAL A 253 -13.97 -15.18 3.79
N THR A 254 -12.89 -14.48 4.14
CA THR A 254 -12.71 -13.88 5.48
C THR A 254 -13.83 -12.88 5.78
N VAL A 255 -14.13 -11.98 4.84
CA VAL A 255 -15.21 -11.00 5.02
C VAL A 255 -16.59 -11.68 5.09
N GLY A 256 -16.84 -12.71 4.27
CA GLY A 256 -18.07 -13.48 4.32
C GLY A 256 -18.28 -14.16 5.68
N MET A 257 -17.24 -14.81 6.21
CA MET A 257 -17.26 -15.43 7.54
C MET A 257 -17.46 -14.40 8.65
N TYR A 258 -16.79 -13.24 8.55
CA TYR A 258 -16.93 -12.15 9.52
C TYR A 258 -18.37 -11.62 9.57
N ASN A 259 -18.97 -11.36 8.41
CA ASN A 259 -20.35 -10.87 8.30
C ASN A 259 -21.35 -11.89 8.88
N LYS A 260 -21.18 -13.18 8.57
CA LYS A 260 -22.03 -14.25 9.12
C LYS A 260 -21.95 -14.32 10.65
N ARG A 261 -20.75 -14.22 11.22
CA ARG A 261 -20.55 -14.20 12.68
C ARG A 261 -21.18 -12.97 13.34
N LYS A 262 -21.19 -11.82 12.66
CA LYS A 262 -21.82 -10.60 13.17
C LYS A 262 -23.34 -10.70 13.20
N LEU A 263 -23.95 -11.29 12.15
CA LEU A 263 -25.38 -11.54 12.09
C LEU A 263 -25.84 -12.51 13.18
N ASN A 264 -25.08 -13.58 13.44
CA ASN A 264 -25.42 -14.56 14.48
C ASN A 264 -25.29 -14.04 15.93
N LYS A 265 -24.74 -12.83 16.13
CA LYS A 265 -24.57 -12.19 17.45
C LYS A 265 -25.58 -11.07 17.71
N GLN A 266 -26.42 -10.75 16.73
CA GLN A 266 -27.53 -9.82 16.83
C GLN A 266 -28.81 -10.59 17.14
#